data_AF-A0A957U1Q3-F1
#
_entry.id   AF-A0A957U1Q3-F1
#
_cell.length_a   1.000
_cell.length_b   1.000
_cell.length_c   1.000
_cell.angle_alpha   90.00
_cell.angle_beta   90.00
_cell.angle_gamma   90.00
#
_symmetry.space_group_name_H-M   'P 1'
#
loop_
_entity.id
_entity.type
_entity.pdbx_description
1 polymer ?
#
loop_
_entity_poly.entity_id
_entity_poly.type
_entity_poly.pdbx_seq_one_letter_code
_entity_poly.pdbx_strand_id
1 'polypeptide(L)'
;MLAAALDEDVGGAATRAAGVIASADFSKLVDALRGRGYTVIGPTVRHGAIVYAEVTHEHDLPVGWTDHQEPGIYRLQADGAATRFAYAVGPTTWKRYLYPPVRRLWRAERHGDSFDLIADSRPVPKYAFLGVRPCDLHALAILDKIYLAGLAADPEYAARRENALIIAVQCTAPAATCFCAS
;
A
#
# COMPACT_ATOMS: atom_id res chain seq x y z
N MET A 1 -17.46 -4.24 -0.72
CA MET A 1 -17.74 -2.83 -0.36
C MET A 1 -16.40 -2.16 -0.13
N LEU A 2 -15.80 -1.60 -1.19
CA LEU A 2 -14.49 -0.94 -1.15
C LEU A 2 -14.70 0.54 -1.39
N ALA A 3 -14.34 1.38 -0.42
CA ALA A 3 -14.32 2.82 -0.56
C ALA A 3 -12.89 3.24 -0.94
N ALA A 4 -12.71 3.74 -2.16
CA ALA A 4 -11.48 4.39 -2.59
C ALA A 4 -11.76 5.90 -2.65
N ALA A 5 -11.23 6.63 -1.67
CA ALA A 5 -11.25 8.10 -1.68
C ALA A 5 -10.03 8.58 -2.48
N LEU A 6 -10.24 9.51 -3.40
CA LEU A 6 -9.21 10.27 -4.11
C LEU A 6 -9.42 11.72 -3.69
N ASP A 7 -8.49 12.28 -2.91
CA ASP A 7 -8.54 13.69 -2.50
C ASP A 7 -7.28 14.42 -2.97
N GLU A 8 -7.50 15.44 -3.79
CA GLU A 8 -6.66 16.63 -3.88
C GLU A 8 -7.34 17.69 -3.01
N ASP A 9 -6.73 18.10 -1.91
CA ASP A 9 -6.58 19.51 -1.52
C ASP A 9 -6.10 19.69 -0.07
N VAL A 10 -5.18 20.64 0.07
CA VAL A 10 -4.59 21.09 1.33
C VAL A 10 -5.58 22.01 2.05
N GLY A 11 -6.06 21.58 3.22
CA GLY A 11 -6.66 22.48 4.21
C GLY A 11 -8.13 22.89 3.97
N GLY A 12 -9.05 21.94 4.07
CA GLY A 12 -10.50 22.22 4.12
C GLY A 12 -11.25 20.96 4.54
N ALA A 13 -12.37 21.10 5.26
CA ALA A 13 -13.17 19.97 5.72
C ALA A 13 -13.52 19.04 4.55
N ALA A 14 -12.93 17.84 4.54
CA ALA A 14 -13.07 16.88 3.46
C ALA A 14 -14.54 16.55 3.22
N THR A 15 -15.07 16.96 2.07
CA THR A 15 -16.42 16.61 1.66
C THR A 15 -16.42 15.10 1.38
N ARG A 16 -17.12 14.32 2.21
CA ARG A 16 -17.27 12.88 1.99
C ARG A 16 -18.11 12.64 0.73
N ALA A 17 -17.44 12.53 -0.42
CA ALA A 17 -18.03 11.99 -1.62
C ALA A 17 -18.19 10.47 -1.45
N ALA A 18 -19.43 9.98 -1.48
CA ALA A 18 -19.72 8.55 -1.50
C ALA A 18 -20.01 8.13 -2.94
N GLY A 19 -19.31 7.08 -3.40
CA GLY A 19 -19.50 6.48 -4.72
C GLY A 19 -19.64 4.97 -4.62
N VAL A 20 -20.34 4.37 -5.56
CA VAL A 20 -20.46 2.91 -5.70
C VAL A 20 -19.83 2.50 -7.01
N ILE A 21 -18.94 1.52 -6.95
CA ILE A 21 -18.37 0.86 -8.13
C ILE A 21 -18.94 -0.55 -8.17
N ALA A 22 -19.51 -0.95 -9.31
CA ALA A 22 -19.96 -2.31 -9.50
C ALA A 22 -18.78 -3.27 -9.45
N SER A 23 -18.98 -4.47 -8.91
CA SER A 23 -17.92 -5.49 -8.81
C SER A 23 -17.26 -5.81 -10.17
N ALA A 24 -18.02 -5.76 -11.26
CA ALA A 24 -17.52 -5.99 -12.62
C ALA A 24 -16.67 -4.82 -13.16
N ASP A 25 -16.81 -3.63 -12.59
CA ASP A 25 -16.11 -2.41 -13.00
C ASP A 25 -14.85 -2.15 -12.17
N PHE A 26 -14.40 -3.13 -11.38
CA PHE A 26 -13.26 -2.96 -10.49
C PHE A 26 -11.96 -2.64 -11.25
N SER A 27 -11.75 -3.24 -12.43
CA SER A 27 -10.64 -2.90 -13.35
C SER A 27 -10.56 -1.41 -13.66
N LYS A 28 -11.69 -0.73 -13.84
CA LYS A 28 -11.74 0.71 -14.12
C LYS A 28 -11.14 1.55 -12.98
N LEU A 29 -11.23 1.08 -11.74
CA LEU A 29 -10.57 1.74 -10.61
C LEU A 29 -9.05 1.66 -10.76
N VAL A 30 -8.52 0.47 -11.05
CA VAL A 30 -7.06 0.28 -11.25
C VAL A 30 -6.57 1.12 -12.41
N ASP A 31 -7.29 1.10 -13.53
CA ASP A 31 -6.93 1.88 -14.73
C ASP A 31 -6.98 3.39 -14.45
N ALA A 32 -7.99 3.88 -13.74
CA ALA A 32 -8.10 5.28 -13.36
C ALA A 32 -6.96 5.74 -12.44
N LEU A 33 -6.54 4.92 -11.47
CA LEU A 33 -5.41 5.22 -10.60
C LEU A 33 -4.10 5.30 -11.40
N ARG A 34 -3.85 4.30 -12.26
CA ARG A 34 -2.67 4.29 -13.13
C ARG A 34 -2.66 5.47 -14.10
N GLY A 35 -3.80 5.81 -14.68
CA GLY A 35 -3.98 6.99 -15.55
C GLY A 35 -3.68 8.31 -14.85
N ARG A 36 -3.81 8.37 -13.52
CA ARG A 36 -3.41 9.53 -12.67
C ARG A 36 -1.94 9.49 -12.21
N GLY A 37 -1.15 8.55 -12.75
CA GLY A 37 0.28 8.40 -12.46
C GLY A 37 0.60 7.66 -11.16
N TYR A 38 -0.36 6.95 -10.55
CA TYR A 38 -0.08 6.12 -9.38
C TYR A 38 0.50 4.76 -9.80
N THR A 39 1.56 4.33 -9.11
CA THR A 39 1.93 2.92 -9.00
C THR A 39 0.97 2.26 -8.02
N VAL A 40 0.08 1.40 -8.53
CA VAL A 40 -0.89 0.69 -7.69
C VAL A 40 -0.19 -0.49 -7.02
N ILE A 41 -0.15 -0.49 -5.70
CA ILE A 41 0.39 -1.59 -4.90
C ILE A 41 -0.78 -2.29 -4.23
N GLY A 42 -0.96 -3.58 -4.48
CA GLY A 42 -2.06 -4.34 -3.92
C GLY A 42 -1.68 -5.78 -3.64
N PRO A 43 -2.60 -6.57 -3.06
CA PRO A 43 -2.35 -7.97 -2.83
C PRO A 43 -2.24 -8.73 -4.13
N THR A 44 -1.29 -9.65 -4.20
CA THR A 44 -1.02 -10.53 -5.34
C THR A 44 -0.58 -11.90 -4.83
N VAL A 45 -0.82 -12.96 -5.60
CA VAL A 45 -0.28 -14.29 -5.27
C VAL A 45 1.16 -14.39 -5.78
N ARG A 46 2.12 -14.63 -4.88
CA ARG A 46 3.54 -14.88 -5.21
C ARG A 46 4.11 -15.94 -4.27
N HIS A 47 4.86 -16.90 -4.82
CA HIS A 47 5.56 -17.94 -4.05
C HIS A 47 4.65 -18.65 -3.02
N GLY A 48 3.38 -18.89 -3.35
CA GLY A 48 2.44 -19.55 -2.45
C GLY A 48 1.94 -18.70 -1.28
N ALA A 49 2.06 -17.37 -1.35
CA ALA A 49 1.49 -16.44 -0.38
C ALA A 49 0.84 -15.22 -1.05
N ILE A 50 -0.12 -14.60 -0.35
CA ILE A 50 -0.67 -13.31 -0.74
C ILE A 50 0.23 -12.21 -0.19
N VAL A 51 0.86 -11.44 -1.09
CA VAL A 51 1.83 -10.39 -0.77
C VAL A 51 1.48 -9.08 -1.45
N TYR A 52 1.94 -7.95 -0.89
CA TYR A 52 1.78 -6.66 -1.55
C TYR A 52 2.83 -6.48 -2.66
N ALA A 53 2.36 -6.37 -3.90
CA ALA A 53 3.18 -6.10 -5.07
C ALA A 53 2.49 -5.11 -6.01
N GLU A 54 3.17 -4.70 -7.07
CA GLU A 54 2.56 -3.87 -8.10
C GLU A 54 1.42 -4.61 -8.79
N VAL A 55 0.28 -3.95 -8.89
CA VAL A 55 -0.93 -4.40 -9.57
C VAL A 55 -1.09 -3.57 -10.83
N THR A 56 -0.96 -4.23 -11.97
CA THR A 56 -1.09 -3.60 -13.28
C THR A 56 -2.44 -3.95 -13.92
N HIS A 57 -2.95 -5.13 -13.61
CA HIS A 57 -4.21 -5.63 -14.12
C HIS A 57 -5.03 -6.24 -12.98
N GLU A 58 -6.35 -6.30 -13.17
CA GLU A 58 -7.23 -6.90 -12.17
C GLU A 58 -6.89 -8.36 -11.85
N HIS A 59 -6.41 -9.13 -12.83
CA HIS A 59 -6.02 -10.53 -12.64
C HIS A 59 -4.76 -10.72 -11.80
N ASP A 60 -4.02 -9.64 -11.49
CA ASP A 60 -2.91 -9.71 -10.52
C ASP A 60 -3.43 -9.93 -9.09
N LEU A 61 -4.69 -9.57 -8.82
CA LEU A 61 -5.32 -9.72 -7.52
C LEU A 61 -5.60 -11.19 -7.20
N PRO A 62 -5.58 -11.60 -5.92
CA PRO A 62 -5.89 -12.95 -5.47
C PRO A 62 -7.40 -13.22 -5.50
N VAL A 63 -8.05 -13.02 -6.64
CA VAL A 63 -9.48 -13.30 -6.80
C VAL A 63 -9.68 -14.81 -6.74
N GLY A 64 -10.60 -15.27 -5.89
CA GLY A 64 -10.85 -16.69 -5.70
C GLY A 64 -9.83 -17.42 -4.81
N TRP A 65 -8.97 -16.65 -4.13
CA TRP A 65 -7.98 -17.18 -3.20
C TRP A 65 -8.25 -16.66 -1.79
N THR A 66 -8.16 -17.58 -0.83
CA THR A 66 -8.11 -17.31 0.59
C THR A 66 -6.83 -17.90 1.19
N ASP A 67 -6.59 -17.63 2.45
CA ASP A 67 -5.49 -18.21 3.20
C ASP A 67 -5.96 -18.88 4.48
N HIS A 68 -5.25 -19.94 4.83
CA HIS A 68 -5.34 -20.59 6.12
C HIS A 68 -4.07 -20.28 6.90
N GLN A 69 -4.21 -19.53 7.99
CA GLN A 69 -3.11 -19.19 8.87
C GLN A 69 -3.34 -19.68 10.30
N GLU A 70 -2.35 -20.40 10.82
CA GLU A 70 -2.26 -20.89 12.19
C GLU A 70 -0.82 -20.68 12.69
N PRO A 71 -0.53 -20.84 14.00
CA PRO A 71 0.84 -20.79 14.50
C PRO A 71 1.78 -21.73 13.71
N GLY A 72 2.73 -21.13 12.97
CA GLY A 72 3.70 -21.86 12.15
C GLY A 72 3.18 -22.37 10.80
N ILE A 73 1.94 -22.05 10.40
CA ILE A 73 1.32 -22.55 9.17
C ILE A 73 0.75 -21.39 8.36
N TYR A 74 1.09 -21.37 7.07
CA TYR A 74 0.45 -20.54 6.06
C TYR A 74 0.17 -21.40 4.82
N ARG A 75 -1.06 -21.40 4.33
CA ARG A 75 -1.42 -22.12 3.10
C ARG A 75 -2.46 -21.35 2.31
N LEU A 76 -2.24 -21.21 1.00
CA LEU A 76 -3.27 -20.71 0.10
C LEU A 76 -4.31 -21.79 -0.19
N GLN A 77 -5.56 -21.37 -0.27
CA GLN A 77 -6.69 -22.22 -0.60
C GLN A 77 -7.55 -21.50 -1.62
N ALA A 78 -8.14 -22.25 -2.54
CA ALA A 78 -9.25 -21.71 -3.32
C ALA A 78 -10.43 -21.49 -2.36
N ASP A 79 -11.04 -20.32 -2.40
CA ASP A 79 -12.24 -20.00 -1.60
C ASP A 79 -13.53 -20.57 -2.22
N GLY A 80 -13.45 -21.11 -3.44
CA GLY A 80 -14.59 -21.66 -4.20
C GLY A 80 -15.56 -20.60 -4.74
N ALA A 81 -15.27 -19.31 -4.57
CA ALA A 81 -16.11 -18.20 -4.97
C ALA A 81 -15.23 -17.12 -5.60
N ALA A 82 -15.66 -16.38 -6.62
CA ALA A 82 -14.80 -15.34 -7.23
C ALA A 82 -14.67 -14.08 -6.35
N THR A 83 -14.41 -14.23 -5.05
CA THR A 83 -14.38 -13.12 -4.10
C THR A 83 -13.04 -12.39 -4.16
N ARG A 84 -13.09 -11.08 -3.93
CA ARG A 84 -11.89 -10.24 -3.80
C ARG A 84 -11.65 -9.98 -2.33
N PHE A 85 -10.37 -9.98 -1.93
CA PHE A 85 -9.93 -9.65 -0.56
C PHE A 85 -10.39 -10.61 0.54
N ALA A 86 -10.80 -11.84 0.22
CA ALA A 86 -11.25 -12.84 1.21
C ALA A 86 -10.10 -13.64 1.83
N TYR A 87 -9.09 -12.94 2.32
CA TYR A 87 -7.92 -13.50 3.01
C TYR A 87 -7.59 -12.61 4.22
N ALA A 88 -6.79 -13.10 5.16
CA ALA A 88 -6.32 -12.34 6.31
C ALA A 88 -5.24 -11.30 5.90
N VAL A 89 -4.38 -10.86 6.80
CA VAL A 89 -3.21 -10.05 6.42
C VAL A 89 -2.06 -10.96 6.01
N GLY A 90 -1.41 -10.69 4.88
CA GLY A 90 -0.29 -11.49 4.39
C GLY A 90 1.01 -11.27 5.17
N PRO A 91 2.09 -12.03 4.85
CA PRO A 91 3.38 -11.93 5.54
C PRO A 91 4.17 -10.65 5.18
N THR A 92 3.74 -9.90 4.17
CA THR A 92 4.40 -8.66 3.74
C THR A 92 3.49 -7.47 3.99
N THR A 93 4.10 -6.31 4.23
CA THR A 93 3.40 -5.03 4.43
C THR A 93 3.89 -4.00 3.42
N TRP A 94 3.06 -2.99 3.17
CA TRP A 94 3.33 -1.86 2.29
C TRP A 94 4.39 -0.89 2.86
N LYS A 95 4.81 -1.04 4.14
CA LYS A 95 5.85 -0.21 4.77
C LYS A 95 7.10 -0.04 3.89
N ARG A 96 7.53 -1.11 3.18
CA ARG A 96 8.72 -1.08 2.32
C ARG A 96 8.67 -0.06 1.18
N TYR A 97 7.49 0.43 0.81
CA TYR A 97 7.31 1.43 -0.25
C TYR A 97 7.39 2.86 0.30
N LEU A 98 6.90 3.10 1.53
CA LEU A 98 7.04 4.39 2.22
C LEU A 98 8.40 4.55 2.92
N TYR A 99 9.00 3.44 3.35
CA TYR A 99 10.29 3.41 4.03
C TYR A 99 11.14 2.26 3.47
N PRO A 100 11.78 2.46 2.30
CA PRO A 100 12.55 1.40 1.65
C PRO A 100 13.79 1.00 2.46
N PRO A 101 14.17 -0.29 2.43
CA PRO A 101 15.28 -0.81 3.23
C PRO A 101 16.66 -0.30 2.78
N VAL A 102 16.76 0.20 1.55
CA VAL A 102 17.98 0.78 0.99
C VAL A 102 17.66 2.17 0.48
N ARG A 103 18.39 3.18 0.98
CA ARG A 103 18.23 4.58 0.62
C ARG A 103 19.59 5.20 0.33
N ARG A 104 19.66 6.03 -0.71
CA ARG A 104 20.84 6.84 -0.99
C ARG A 104 20.72 8.11 -0.16
N LEU A 105 21.69 8.34 0.73
CA LEU A 105 21.72 9.53 1.59
C LEU A 105 22.40 10.72 0.90
N TRP A 106 23.43 10.44 0.11
CA TRP A 106 24.16 11.46 -0.64
C TRP A 106 24.77 10.86 -1.91
N ARG A 107 25.09 11.73 -2.87
CA ARG A 107 25.89 11.44 -4.06
C ARG A 107 26.94 12.53 -4.16
N ALA A 108 28.15 12.16 -4.60
CA ALA A 108 29.16 13.13 -4.98
C ALA A 108 29.83 12.72 -6.29
N GLU A 109 30.28 13.70 -7.07
CA GLU A 109 31.20 13.49 -8.18
C GLU A 109 32.57 14.05 -7.81
N ARG A 110 33.62 13.26 -8.07
CA ARG A 110 35.00 13.62 -7.72
C ARG A 110 35.65 14.34 -8.88
N HIS A 111 36.28 15.48 -8.58
CA HIS A 111 37.07 16.28 -9.51
C HIS A 111 38.48 16.47 -8.93
N GLY A 112 39.41 15.60 -9.32
CA GLY A 112 40.77 15.57 -8.75
C GLY A 112 40.76 15.34 -7.24
N ASP A 113 41.32 16.29 -6.50
CA ASP A 113 41.38 16.28 -5.03
C ASP A 113 40.10 16.83 -4.36
N SER A 114 39.11 17.27 -5.15
CA SER A 114 37.83 17.81 -4.68
C SER A 114 36.65 16.91 -5.04
N PHE A 115 35.48 17.17 -4.44
CA PHE A 115 34.22 16.55 -4.82
C PHE A 115 33.07 17.55 -4.73
N ASP A 116 32.11 17.42 -5.63
CA ASP A 116 30.86 18.16 -5.62
C ASP A 116 29.74 17.27 -5.11
N LEU A 117 29.01 17.76 -4.09
CA LEU A 117 27.81 17.08 -3.61
C LEU A 117 26.67 17.29 -4.61
N ILE A 118 26.11 16.20 -5.09
CA ILE A 118 25.03 16.21 -6.07
C ILE A 118 23.72 16.02 -5.33
N ALA A 119 22.84 17.01 -5.49
CA ALA A 119 21.47 16.94 -4.99
C ALA A 119 20.74 15.72 -5.56
N ASP A 120 19.99 15.03 -4.72
CA ASP A 120 19.19 13.90 -5.15
C ASP A 120 17.91 14.39 -5.83
N SER A 121 17.88 14.39 -7.17
CA SER A 121 16.74 14.82 -7.98
C SER A 121 15.80 13.69 -8.37
N ARG A 122 15.88 12.51 -7.75
CA ARG A 122 15.02 11.38 -8.10
C ARG A 122 13.55 11.72 -7.83
N PRO A 123 12.63 11.43 -8.77
CA PRO A 123 11.22 11.68 -8.55
C PRO A 123 10.71 10.81 -7.40
N VAL A 124 9.88 11.40 -6.56
CA VAL A 124 9.20 10.68 -5.48
C VAL A 124 8.01 9.93 -6.10
N PRO A 125 7.91 8.59 -5.94
CA PRO A 125 6.84 7.82 -6.53
C PRO A 125 5.48 8.14 -5.89
N LYS A 126 4.43 8.20 -6.72
CA LYS A 126 3.03 8.22 -6.27
C LYS A 126 2.53 6.79 -6.10
N TYR A 127 2.15 6.41 -4.88
CA TYR A 127 1.63 5.06 -4.60
C TYR A 127 0.15 5.07 -4.33
N ALA A 128 -0.59 4.13 -4.91
CA ALA A 128 -1.95 3.82 -4.48
C ALA A 128 -1.96 2.44 -3.84
N PHE A 129 -2.06 2.39 -2.50
CA PHE A 129 -2.10 1.14 -1.75
C PHE A 129 -3.54 0.62 -1.72
N LEU A 130 -3.79 -0.45 -2.47
CA LEU A 130 -5.05 -1.13 -2.61
C LEU A 130 -5.11 -2.36 -1.69
N GLY A 131 -6.25 -2.61 -1.06
CA GLY A 131 -6.40 -3.80 -0.21
C GLY A 131 -5.92 -3.61 1.23
N VAL A 132 -5.67 -2.36 1.65
CA VAL A 132 -5.05 -2.06 2.94
C VAL A 132 -5.97 -2.46 4.09
N ARG A 133 -5.47 -3.28 5.02
CA ARG A 133 -6.25 -3.75 6.16
C ARG A 133 -6.32 -2.69 7.27
N PRO A 134 -7.32 -2.73 8.16
CA PRO A 134 -7.38 -1.80 9.29
C PRO A 134 -6.15 -1.88 10.22
N CYS A 135 -5.58 -3.08 10.41
CA CYS A 135 -4.34 -3.26 11.17
C CYS A 135 -3.14 -2.60 10.47
N ASP A 136 -3.08 -2.64 9.14
CA ASP A 136 -2.12 -1.90 8.34
C ASP A 136 -2.30 -0.38 8.51
N LEU A 137 -3.53 0.14 8.47
CA LEU A 137 -3.80 1.58 8.71
C LEU A 137 -3.32 2.02 10.10
N HIS A 138 -3.52 1.19 11.12
CA HIS A 138 -3.04 1.49 12.46
C HIS A 138 -1.51 1.51 12.52
N ALA A 139 -0.85 0.55 11.86
CA ALA A 139 0.60 0.57 11.71
C ALA A 139 1.09 1.84 11.00
N LEU A 140 0.39 2.32 9.97
CA LEU A 140 0.70 3.59 9.32
C LEU A 140 0.64 4.78 10.27
N ALA A 141 -0.41 4.88 11.08
CA ALA A 141 -0.54 5.95 12.05
C ALA A 141 0.60 5.95 13.10
N ILE A 142 1.13 4.77 13.44
CA ILE A 142 2.31 4.66 14.32
C ILE A 142 3.57 5.16 13.58
N LEU A 143 3.76 4.76 12.32
CA LEU A 143 4.90 5.26 11.52
C LEU A 143 4.84 6.77 11.34
N ASP A 144 3.66 7.34 11.08
CA ASP A 144 3.45 8.78 10.94
C ASP A 144 3.90 9.53 12.22
N LYS A 145 3.61 8.99 13.42
CA LYS A 145 4.10 9.57 14.67
C LYS A 145 5.64 9.57 14.77
N ILE A 146 6.27 8.49 14.32
CA ILE A 146 7.73 8.32 14.41
C ILE A 146 8.46 9.21 13.40
N TYR A 147 7.97 9.25 12.16
CA TYR A 147 8.69 9.85 11.04
C TYR A 147 8.23 11.26 10.68
N LEU A 148 7.05 11.72 11.16
CA LEU A 148 6.54 13.06 10.88
C LEU A 148 6.44 13.95 12.13
N ALA A 149 6.14 13.38 13.31
CA ALA A 149 5.84 14.17 14.51
C ALA A 149 7.02 14.31 15.51
N GLY A 150 8.23 13.88 15.13
CA GLY A 150 9.44 13.98 15.96
C GLY A 150 10.10 15.37 15.94
N LEU A 151 11.36 15.45 16.41
CA LEU A 151 12.15 16.69 16.41
C LEU A 151 12.36 17.28 15.00
N ALA A 152 12.39 16.41 13.99
CA ALA A 152 12.34 16.76 12.58
C ALA A 152 11.65 15.63 11.80
N ALA A 153 10.87 15.97 10.78
CA ALA A 153 10.28 14.99 9.89
C ALA A 153 11.35 14.35 8.98
N ASP A 154 11.26 13.05 8.71
CA ASP A 154 12.06 12.39 7.66
C ASP A 154 11.53 12.87 6.30
N PRO A 155 12.32 13.64 5.52
CA PRO A 155 11.83 14.28 4.31
C PRO A 155 11.44 13.28 3.21
N GLU A 156 12.10 12.11 3.16
CA GLU A 156 11.79 11.10 2.15
C GLU A 156 10.49 10.35 2.51
N TYR A 157 10.30 10.03 3.80
CA TYR A 157 9.04 9.45 4.27
C TYR A 157 7.89 10.43 4.06
N ALA A 158 8.05 11.70 4.45
CA ALA A 158 7.04 12.75 4.28
C ALA A 158 6.62 12.89 2.81
N ALA A 159 7.57 13.03 1.90
CA ALA A 159 7.27 13.18 0.47
C ALA A 159 6.57 11.93 -0.11
N ARG A 160 6.97 10.72 0.30
CA ARG A 160 6.28 9.47 -0.13
C ARG A 160 4.88 9.37 0.46
N ARG A 161 4.70 9.80 1.71
CA ARG A 161 3.44 9.76 2.45
C ARG A 161 2.41 10.75 1.91
N GLU A 162 2.86 11.94 1.52
CA GLU A 162 2.05 12.96 0.83
C GLU A 162 1.60 12.47 -0.56
N ASN A 163 2.48 11.76 -1.26
CA ASN A 163 2.17 11.16 -2.57
C ASN A 163 1.43 9.81 -2.50
N ALA A 164 1.03 9.36 -1.30
CA ALA A 164 0.38 8.08 -1.10
C ALA A 164 -1.15 8.21 -0.99
N LEU A 165 -1.84 7.38 -1.75
CA LEU A 165 -3.27 7.15 -1.65
C LEU A 165 -3.54 5.80 -0.97
N ILE A 166 -4.41 5.79 0.04
CA ILE A 166 -4.76 4.58 0.78
C ILE A 166 -6.19 4.14 0.47
N ILE A 167 -6.35 2.94 -0.10
CA ILE A 167 -7.63 2.32 -0.42
C ILE A 167 -7.81 1.11 0.48
N ALA A 168 -8.50 1.35 1.59
CA ALA A 168 -8.68 0.37 2.65
C ALA A 168 -9.85 -0.57 2.38
N VAL A 169 -9.73 -1.78 2.93
CA VAL A 169 -10.72 -2.85 2.80
C VAL A 169 -11.00 -3.43 4.16
N GLN A 170 -12.26 -3.72 4.45
CA GLN A 170 -12.59 -4.36 5.73
C GLN A 170 -12.05 -5.80 5.75
N CYS A 171 -11.60 -6.24 6.92
CA CYS A 171 -11.26 -7.64 7.14
C CYS A 171 -12.56 -8.45 7.26
N THR A 172 -12.79 -9.40 6.35
CA THR A 172 -13.97 -10.28 6.36
C THR A 172 -13.64 -11.71 6.78
N ALA A 173 -12.35 -12.04 6.91
CA ALA A 173 -11.85 -13.36 7.25
C ALA A 173 -10.59 -13.21 8.13
N PRO A 174 -10.73 -12.88 9.43
CA PRO A 174 -9.59 -12.83 10.33
C PRO A 174 -9.02 -14.23 10.56
N ALA A 175 -7.69 -14.34 10.59
CA ALA A 175 -7.03 -15.61 10.94
C ALA A 175 -7.02 -15.86 12.45
N ALA A 176 -6.73 -17.10 12.87
CA ALA A 176 -6.57 -17.47 14.28
C ALA A 176 -5.44 -16.70 14.99
N THR A 177 -4.51 -16.14 14.22
CA THR A 177 -3.38 -15.32 14.69
C THR A 177 -3.68 -13.81 14.70
N CYS A 178 -4.89 -13.39 14.31
CA CYS A 178 -5.27 -11.97 14.21
C CYS A 178 -6.01 -11.47 15.45
N PHE A 179 -5.86 -10.17 15.75
CA PHE A 179 -6.57 -9.46 16.83
C PHE A 179 -7.76 -8.62 16.33
N CYS A 180 -8.23 -8.87 15.11
CA CYS A 180 -9.38 -8.14 14.57
C CYS A 180 -10.64 -8.60 15.31
N ALA A 181 -11.34 -7.68 15.95
CA ALA A 181 -12.71 -7.92 16.39
C ALA A 181 -13.59 -8.05 15.12
N SER A 182 -14.10 -9.25 14.89
CA SER A 182 -15.02 -9.61 13.81
C SER A 182 -16.16 -8.60 13.65
#